data_AF-A0A7S2XS31-F1
#
_entry.id   AF-A0A7S2XS31-F1
#
_cell.length_a   1.000
_cell.length_b   1.000
_cell.length_c   1.000
_cell.angle_alpha   90.00
_cell.angle_beta   90.00
_cell.angle_gamma   90.00
#
_symmetry.space_group_name_H-M   'P 1'
#
loop_
_entity.id
_entity.type
_entity.pdbx_description
1 polymer ?
#
loop_
_entity_poly.entity_id
_entity_poly.type
_entity_poly.pdbx_seq_one_letter_code
_entity_poly.pdbx_strand_id
1 'polypeptide(L)'
;IPVGLMGYFNPFFQYGLEKLCADTKENGADGFIVVDLPPEEATELAASCVKHGLSNVPLIAPTSTDERIGYLADSASTFLYCVSVTGVTGARDSLPDDLDDFIARVRTKTDLPLAVGFGISNSAMVQGVADIGDGVVVGSAILKAIEAAGPDASTEERANAVRDKVADMCTGLGQKDTARNQATALGQIPAAIDDAVTLKANEKKRFGNFGGQFIPETLSEAFRELEEAYDQIKVDPEFIAELARYRKDFVGGPTPLHKAERLTELAGGATIWLKREDLAHTGAHKINNAIGQALLAKRLGKPRIIAETGAGQHGVATATVCAMLGLDCTVYMGAVDCERQKLNVFRMNTLGAKVIPVQDGQRTLKDAINEAMRDWVTNVRDTHYLIGSAVGPHPFPTIVRDFQSIMGKEIREQMLETAGKLPDGVVACVGGGSNAIGAFYPFIEDESVKLYGVEAAGHGIDVDEQHCATLTKGTPGVLQGA
;
A
#
# COMPACT_ATOMS: atom_id res chain seq x y z
N ILE A 1 -18.18 2.74 29.10
CA ILE A 1 -16.91 2.36 28.45
C ILE A 1 -16.95 2.99 27.07
N PRO A 2 -15.92 3.75 26.66
CA PRO A 2 -15.92 4.32 25.32
C PRO A 2 -15.91 3.21 24.26
N VAL A 3 -16.69 3.36 23.20
CA VAL A 3 -16.81 2.40 22.09
C VAL A 3 -16.20 3.01 20.83
N GLY A 4 -15.05 2.49 20.40
CA GLY A 4 -14.40 2.90 19.16
C GLY A 4 -14.62 1.88 18.03
N LEU A 5 -14.96 2.35 16.83
CA LEU A 5 -15.06 1.53 15.63
C LEU A 5 -13.69 1.41 14.95
N MET A 6 -13.14 0.20 14.90
CA MET A 6 -11.85 -0.06 14.27
C MET A 6 -12.03 -0.72 12.90
N GLY A 7 -11.36 -0.20 11.87
CA GLY A 7 -11.46 -0.75 10.52
C GLY A 7 -10.51 -0.13 9.50
N TYR A 8 -10.66 -0.58 8.25
CA TYR A 8 -10.02 0.05 7.09
C TYR A 8 -10.91 1.18 6.56
N PHE A 9 -10.31 2.15 5.88
CA PHE A 9 -11.00 3.36 5.46
C PHE A 9 -12.07 3.12 4.39
N ASN A 10 -11.84 2.22 3.43
CA ASN A 10 -12.75 2.09 2.29
C ASN A 10 -14.20 1.74 2.67
N PRO A 11 -14.48 0.76 3.55
CA PRO A 11 -15.84 0.53 4.05
C PRO A 11 -16.51 1.80 4.64
N PHE A 12 -15.76 2.61 5.37
CA PHE A 12 -16.23 3.87 5.95
C PHE A 12 -16.51 4.92 4.87
N PHE A 13 -15.60 5.03 3.89
CA PHE A 13 -15.75 5.92 2.74
C PHE A 13 -16.98 5.55 1.89
N GLN A 14 -17.19 4.27 1.57
CA GLN A 14 -18.34 3.80 0.81
C GLN A 14 -19.68 4.03 1.55
N TYR A 15 -19.66 4.05 2.88
CA TYR A 15 -20.85 4.36 3.69
C TYR A 15 -21.23 5.86 3.66
N GLY A 16 -20.26 6.72 3.34
CA GLY A 16 -20.35 8.18 3.42
C GLY A 16 -19.97 8.70 4.80
N LEU A 17 -18.88 9.48 4.88
CA LEU A 17 -18.23 9.88 6.14
C LEU A 17 -19.12 10.70 7.08
N GLU A 18 -19.96 11.58 6.53
CA GLU A 18 -20.93 12.38 7.31
C GLU A 18 -22.00 11.48 7.93
N LYS A 19 -22.62 10.63 7.11
CA LYS A 19 -23.66 9.69 7.55
C LYS A 19 -23.09 8.70 8.57
N LEU A 20 -21.88 8.19 8.31
CA LEU A 20 -21.15 7.30 9.21
C LEU A 20 -21.00 7.92 10.60
N CYS A 21 -20.53 9.16 10.69
CA CYS A 21 -20.33 9.83 11.97
C CYS A 21 -21.65 10.10 12.69
N ALA A 22 -22.69 10.56 11.98
CA ALA A 22 -24.02 10.76 12.57
C ALA A 22 -24.58 9.46 13.16
N ASP A 23 -24.59 8.38 12.36
CA ASP A 23 -25.12 7.08 12.77
C ASP A 23 -24.28 6.49 13.92
N THR A 24 -22.95 6.65 13.89
CA THR A 24 -22.05 6.21 14.97
C THR A 24 -22.39 6.88 16.28
N LYS A 25 -22.63 8.20 16.27
CA LYS A 25 -22.98 8.96 17.46
C LYS A 25 -24.36 8.60 17.99
N GLU A 26 -25.35 8.48 17.10
CA GLU A 26 -26.73 8.09 17.45
C GLU A 26 -26.77 6.72 18.14
N ASN A 27 -25.92 5.80 17.71
CA ASN A 27 -25.84 4.44 18.27
C ASN A 27 -24.87 4.32 19.46
N GLY A 28 -24.37 5.46 19.99
CA GLY A 28 -23.64 5.51 21.25
C GLY A 28 -22.16 5.11 21.18
N ALA A 29 -21.56 5.13 19.98
CA ALA A 29 -20.11 5.01 19.83
C ALA A 29 -19.42 6.38 19.92
N ASP A 30 -18.13 6.36 20.24
CA ASP A 30 -17.33 7.52 20.65
C ASP A 30 -16.25 7.91 19.65
N GLY A 31 -15.99 7.08 18.64
CA GLY A 31 -14.98 7.40 17.62
C GLY A 31 -14.52 6.25 16.76
N PHE A 32 -13.40 6.47 16.09
CA PHE A 32 -12.83 5.56 15.10
C PHE A 32 -11.33 5.33 15.34
N ILE A 33 -10.88 4.13 14.94
CA ILE A 33 -9.47 3.79 14.72
C ILE A 33 -9.39 3.29 13.27
N VAL A 34 -8.85 4.11 12.37
CA VAL A 34 -8.74 3.77 10.94
C VAL A 34 -7.31 3.43 10.59
N VAL A 35 -7.04 2.16 10.29
CA VAL A 35 -5.68 1.61 10.31
C VAL A 35 -4.81 1.99 9.10
N ASP A 36 -5.43 2.41 8.00
CA ASP A 36 -4.82 2.76 6.72
C ASP A 36 -5.09 4.21 6.31
N LEU A 37 -5.52 5.05 7.26
CA LEU A 37 -5.84 6.46 7.00
C LEU A 37 -4.87 7.35 7.80
N PRO A 38 -3.73 7.76 7.21
CA PRO A 38 -2.86 8.70 7.88
C PRO A 38 -3.54 10.07 8.03
N PRO A 39 -3.14 10.89 9.00
CA PRO A 39 -3.79 12.18 9.27
C PRO A 39 -3.87 13.11 8.06
N GLU A 40 -2.88 13.06 7.17
CA GLU A 40 -2.87 13.80 5.91
C GLU A 40 -4.08 13.50 5.03
N GLU A 41 -4.48 12.23 4.95
CA GLU A 41 -5.66 11.79 4.18
C GLU A 41 -6.95 11.86 5.00
N ALA A 42 -6.85 12.06 6.33
CA ALA A 42 -7.98 11.99 7.25
C ALA A 42 -8.83 13.26 7.33
N THR A 43 -8.50 14.33 6.59
CA THR A 43 -9.13 15.66 6.72
C THR A 43 -10.67 15.59 6.75
N GLU A 44 -11.29 14.91 5.79
CA GLU A 44 -12.76 14.81 5.71
C GLU A 44 -13.36 14.03 6.88
N LEU A 45 -12.74 12.91 7.27
CA LEU A 45 -13.21 12.12 8.40
C LEU A 45 -13.04 12.88 9.72
N ALA A 46 -11.91 13.56 9.90
CA ALA A 46 -11.60 14.35 11.09
C ALA A 46 -12.60 15.50 11.26
N ALA A 47 -12.90 16.25 10.20
CA ALA A 47 -13.90 17.31 10.23
C ALA A 47 -15.29 16.78 10.64
N SER A 48 -15.70 15.65 10.06
CA SER A 48 -16.95 14.99 10.42
C SER A 48 -16.97 14.50 11.88
N CYS A 49 -15.87 13.92 12.36
CA CYS A 49 -15.73 13.47 13.75
C CYS A 49 -15.89 14.64 14.73
N VAL A 50 -15.20 15.77 14.50
CA VAL A 50 -15.32 16.96 15.35
C VAL A 50 -16.77 17.46 15.39
N LYS A 51 -17.43 17.55 14.22
CA LYS A 51 -18.83 18.00 14.12
C LYS A 51 -19.79 17.15 14.97
N HIS A 52 -19.57 15.85 15.04
CA HIS A 52 -20.44 14.91 15.77
C HIS A 52 -19.97 14.60 17.20
N GLY A 53 -18.90 15.23 17.67
CA GLY A 53 -18.34 14.94 18.98
C GLY A 53 -17.84 13.49 19.07
N LEU A 54 -17.07 13.07 18.07
CA LEU A 54 -16.41 11.77 17.95
C LEU A 54 -14.89 11.96 17.86
N SER A 55 -14.14 10.96 18.28
CA SER A 55 -12.68 10.93 18.17
C SER A 55 -12.23 10.20 16.91
N ASN A 56 -11.21 10.71 16.22
CA ASN A 56 -10.41 9.92 15.29
C ASN A 56 -9.05 9.66 15.95
N VAL A 57 -8.78 8.42 16.34
CA VAL A 57 -7.61 8.06 17.14
C VAL A 57 -6.43 7.77 16.20
N PRO A 58 -5.34 8.55 16.26
CA PRO A 58 -4.18 8.29 15.44
C PRO A 58 -3.35 7.14 16.00
N LEU A 59 -2.67 6.44 15.09
CA LEU A 59 -1.75 5.36 15.39
C LEU A 59 -0.33 5.90 15.43
N ILE A 60 0.53 5.35 16.28
CA ILE A 60 1.97 5.61 16.30
C ILE A 60 2.70 4.29 16.19
N ALA A 61 3.70 4.22 15.32
CA ALA A 61 4.55 3.04 15.15
C ALA A 61 5.97 3.27 15.71
N PRO A 62 6.72 2.19 16.02
CA PRO A 62 8.12 2.30 16.45
C PRO A 62 9.02 2.91 15.37
N THR A 63 8.58 2.84 14.11
CA THR A 63 9.24 3.42 12.94
C THR A 63 9.00 4.93 12.79
N SER A 64 8.00 5.50 13.47
CA SER A 64 7.71 6.94 13.40
C SER A 64 8.87 7.76 13.98
N THR A 65 9.26 8.85 13.32
CA THR A 65 10.28 9.81 13.78
C THR A 65 9.76 10.67 14.94
N ASP A 66 10.64 11.38 15.65
CA ASP A 66 10.21 12.25 16.77
C ASP A 66 9.30 13.39 16.32
N GLU A 67 9.56 13.91 15.12
CA GLU A 67 8.72 14.91 14.47
C GLU A 67 7.34 14.33 14.14
N ARG A 68 7.30 13.12 13.56
CA ARG A 68 6.05 12.42 13.24
C ARG A 68 5.23 12.12 14.49
N ILE A 69 5.88 11.67 15.57
CA ILE A 69 5.22 11.43 16.87
C ILE A 69 4.61 12.74 17.41
N GLY A 70 5.35 13.85 17.36
CA GLY A 70 4.85 15.16 17.78
C GLY A 70 3.61 15.59 16.99
N TYR A 71 3.67 15.49 15.67
CA TYR A 71 2.53 15.78 14.78
C TYR A 71 1.30 14.92 15.08
N LEU A 72 1.49 13.61 15.26
CA LEU A 72 0.41 12.67 15.61
C LEU A 72 -0.17 12.96 17.00
N ALA A 73 0.68 13.31 17.97
CA ALA A 73 0.23 13.73 19.30
C ALA A 73 -0.59 15.03 19.27
N ASP A 74 -0.18 16.02 18.49
CA ASP A 74 -0.88 17.31 18.37
C ASP A 74 -2.25 17.17 17.68
N SER A 75 -2.39 16.18 16.78
CA SER A 75 -3.66 15.86 16.12
C SER A 75 -4.58 14.96 16.95
N ALA A 76 -4.04 14.26 17.96
CA ALA A 76 -4.81 13.38 18.81
C ALA A 76 -5.64 14.17 19.83
N SER A 77 -6.87 13.71 20.07
CA SER A 77 -7.77 14.32 21.05
C SER A 77 -7.93 13.49 22.32
N THR A 78 -8.05 12.18 22.16
CA THR A 78 -8.49 11.30 23.25
C THR A 78 -7.35 10.46 23.80
N PHE A 79 -6.72 9.67 22.94
CA PHE A 79 -5.56 8.86 23.27
C PHE A 79 -4.78 8.58 21.98
N LEU A 80 -3.57 8.06 22.14
CA LEU A 80 -2.75 7.58 21.03
C LEU A 80 -2.72 6.05 21.05
N TYR A 81 -2.90 5.44 19.88
CA TYR A 81 -2.72 4.01 19.75
C TYR A 81 -1.28 3.68 19.31
N CYS A 82 -0.44 3.29 20.27
CA CYS A 82 0.91 2.80 20.01
C CYS A 82 0.86 1.35 19.53
N VAL A 83 1.18 1.12 18.25
CA VAL A 83 1.32 -0.24 17.72
C VAL A 83 2.69 -0.79 18.14
N SER A 84 2.74 -1.87 18.91
CA SER A 84 3.96 -2.35 19.55
C SER A 84 4.90 -3.12 18.62
N VAL A 85 4.57 -3.30 17.34
CA VAL A 85 5.41 -4.11 16.45
C VAL A 85 5.64 -3.45 15.11
N THR A 86 6.77 -3.82 14.51
CA THR A 86 7.03 -3.67 13.09
C THR A 86 6.31 -4.72 12.24
N GLY A 87 5.63 -5.75 12.79
CA GLY A 87 5.01 -6.85 12.02
C GLY A 87 3.47 -6.85 12.00
N VAL A 88 2.84 -7.86 11.35
CA VAL A 88 1.36 -8.04 11.32
C VAL A 88 0.81 -8.86 12.48
N THR A 89 -0.51 -8.75 12.73
CA THR A 89 -1.21 -9.24 13.92
C THR A 89 -1.14 -10.77 14.03
N GLY A 90 -0.18 -11.27 14.80
CA GLY A 90 -0.11 -12.65 15.27
C GLY A 90 0.09 -12.66 16.78
N ALA A 91 -0.55 -13.60 17.48
CA ALA A 91 -0.29 -13.81 18.91
C ALA A 91 1.18 -14.23 19.07
N ARG A 92 2.00 -13.38 19.69
CA ARG A 92 3.35 -13.74 20.12
C ARG A 92 3.32 -14.26 21.55
N ASP A 93 4.35 -15.00 21.93
CA ASP A 93 4.53 -15.50 23.29
C ASP A 93 5.11 -14.42 24.24
N SER A 94 5.67 -13.31 23.71
CA SER A 94 6.27 -12.23 24.50
C SER A 94 6.12 -10.83 23.86
N LEU A 95 6.32 -9.79 24.67
CA LEU A 95 6.40 -8.38 24.23
C LEU A 95 7.76 -8.11 23.55
N PRO A 96 7.86 -7.08 22.67
CA PRO A 96 9.13 -6.60 22.14
C PRO A 96 10.05 -6.04 23.22
N ASP A 97 11.36 -6.25 23.08
CA ASP A 97 12.37 -5.79 24.04
C ASP A 97 12.50 -4.25 24.06
N ASP A 98 12.21 -3.57 22.94
CA ASP A 98 12.30 -2.12 22.77
C ASP A 98 11.00 -1.37 23.10
N LEU A 99 9.98 -2.07 23.62
CA LEU A 99 8.67 -1.48 23.88
C LEU A 99 8.71 -0.36 24.93
N ASP A 100 9.43 -0.56 26.04
CA ASP A 100 9.52 0.44 27.13
C ASP A 100 10.16 1.73 26.59
N ASP A 101 11.27 1.61 25.87
CA ASP A 101 11.97 2.75 25.25
C ASP A 101 11.08 3.47 24.23
N PHE A 102 10.33 2.72 23.41
CA PHE A 102 9.39 3.29 22.46
C PHE A 102 8.28 4.08 23.15
N ILE A 103 7.64 3.52 24.19
CA ILE A 103 6.56 4.20 24.91
C ILE A 103 7.09 5.41 25.68
N ALA A 104 8.26 5.30 26.32
CA ALA A 104 8.94 6.42 26.97
C ALA A 104 9.22 7.55 25.97
N ARG A 105 9.68 7.21 24.77
CA ARG A 105 9.92 8.16 23.68
C ARG A 105 8.63 8.88 23.25
N VAL A 106 7.53 8.17 23.06
CA VAL A 106 6.22 8.77 22.74
C VAL A 106 5.74 9.68 23.87
N ARG A 107 5.88 9.23 25.12
CA ARG A 107 5.51 10.01 26.31
C ARG A 107 6.22 11.36 26.38
N THR A 108 7.45 11.48 25.88
CA THR A 108 8.15 12.79 25.84
C THR A 108 7.44 13.86 24.99
N LYS A 109 6.49 13.47 24.14
CA LYS A 109 5.78 14.35 23.21
C LYS A 109 4.34 14.65 23.62
N THR A 110 3.79 13.95 24.61
CA THR A 110 2.36 14.05 24.92
C THR A 110 2.03 13.61 26.34
N ASP A 111 1.05 14.27 26.94
CA ASP A 111 0.45 13.90 28.22
C ASP A 111 -0.83 13.06 28.07
N LEU A 112 -1.26 12.77 26.84
CA LEU A 112 -2.47 11.99 26.55
C LEU A 112 -2.29 10.50 26.91
N PRO A 113 -3.39 9.76 27.17
CA PRO A 113 -3.35 8.32 27.34
C PRO A 113 -2.68 7.61 26.16
N LEU A 114 -1.79 6.66 26.46
CA LEU A 114 -1.15 5.80 25.48
C LEU A 114 -1.74 4.39 25.60
N ALA A 115 -2.52 4.00 24.59
CA ALA A 115 -3.01 2.64 24.47
C ALA A 115 -2.00 1.83 23.66
N VAL A 116 -1.42 0.80 24.25
CA VAL A 116 -0.44 -0.05 23.59
C VAL A 116 -1.14 -1.30 23.08
N GLY A 117 -0.88 -1.67 21.84
CA GLY A 117 -1.48 -2.88 21.30
C GLY A 117 -0.61 -3.59 20.31
N PHE A 118 -1.24 -4.56 19.65
CA PHE A 118 -0.69 -5.41 18.60
C PHE A 118 0.05 -6.66 19.10
N GLY A 119 -0.53 -7.83 18.82
CA GLY A 119 0.02 -9.14 19.23
C GLY A 119 -0.27 -9.56 20.67
N ILE A 120 -0.92 -8.72 21.48
CA ILE A 120 -1.30 -9.02 22.87
C ILE A 120 -2.37 -10.11 22.89
N SER A 121 -2.07 -11.22 23.56
CA SER A 121 -2.90 -12.44 23.53
C SER A 121 -3.24 -13.03 24.89
N ASN A 122 -2.52 -12.63 25.95
CA ASN A 122 -2.62 -13.20 27.28
C ASN A 122 -2.41 -12.15 28.38
N SER A 123 -2.78 -12.49 29.61
CA SER A 123 -2.70 -11.61 30.78
C SER A 123 -1.26 -11.22 31.19
N ALA A 124 -0.27 -12.08 30.94
CA ALA A 124 1.14 -11.75 31.23
C ALA A 124 1.64 -10.59 30.37
N MET A 125 1.26 -10.55 29.08
CA MET A 125 1.56 -9.41 28.20
C MET A 125 0.84 -8.14 28.67
N VAL A 126 -0.42 -8.26 29.10
CA VAL A 126 -1.20 -7.14 29.63
C VAL A 126 -0.53 -6.55 30.88
N GLN A 127 -0.05 -7.41 31.80
CA GLN A 127 0.71 -6.98 32.97
C GLN A 127 2.03 -6.30 32.59
N GLY A 128 2.73 -6.80 31.57
CA GLY A 128 3.96 -6.18 31.06
C GLY A 128 3.76 -4.77 30.49
N VAL A 129 2.58 -4.48 29.95
CA VAL A 129 2.22 -3.14 29.46
C VAL A 129 1.71 -2.23 30.57
N ALA A 130 1.08 -2.78 31.61
CA ALA A 130 0.41 -2.00 32.66
C ALA A 130 1.32 -1.03 33.43
N ASP A 131 2.64 -1.26 33.42
CA ASP A 131 3.64 -0.37 34.04
C ASP A 131 4.07 0.78 33.13
N ILE A 132 3.82 0.73 31.81
CA ILE A 132 4.38 1.68 30.85
C ILE A 132 3.32 2.38 29.99
N GLY A 133 2.11 1.84 29.90
CA GLY A 133 0.99 2.40 29.13
C GLY A 133 -0.27 2.57 29.97
N ASP A 134 -1.16 3.42 29.47
CA ASP A 134 -2.44 3.74 30.14
C ASP A 134 -3.56 2.77 29.75
N GLY A 135 -3.40 2.08 28.61
CA GLY A 135 -4.37 1.13 28.10
C GLY A 135 -3.76 0.05 27.24
N VAL A 136 -4.56 -0.98 26.96
CA VAL A 136 -4.16 -2.12 26.12
C VAL A 136 -5.17 -2.33 25.00
N VAL A 137 -4.70 -2.49 23.77
CA VAL A 137 -5.55 -2.84 22.61
C VAL A 137 -5.36 -4.31 22.25
N VAL A 138 -6.47 -5.07 22.31
CA VAL A 138 -6.50 -6.51 22.05
C VAL A 138 -7.45 -6.81 20.89
N GLY A 139 -6.89 -7.20 19.74
CA GLY A 139 -7.66 -7.59 18.54
C GLY A 139 -7.86 -9.10 18.42
N SER A 140 -6.85 -9.80 17.91
CA SER A 140 -6.97 -11.21 17.48
C SER A 140 -7.44 -12.17 18.57
N ALA A 141 -7.13 -11.92 19.84
CA ALA A 141 -7.60 -12.78 20.93
C ALA A 141 -9.10 -12.62 21.23
N ILE A 142 -9.66 -11.41 21.04
CA ILE A 142 -11.11 -11.16 21.12
C ILE A 142 -11.82 -11.84 19.95
N LEU A 143 -11.28 -11.70 18.72
CA LEU A 143 -11.86 -12.37 17.55
C LEU A 143 -11.87 -13.90 17.71
N LYS A 144 -10.77 -14.50 18.18
CA LYS A 144 -10.71 -15.93 18.48
C LYS A 144 -11.74 -16.37 19.54
N ALA A 145 -11.99 -15.54 20.55
CA ALA A 145 -13.00 -15.84 21.56
C ALA A 145 -14.42 -15.81 20.96
N ILE A 146 -14.69 -14.87 20.06
CA ILE A 146 -15.97 -14.78 19.33
C ILE A 146 -16.13 -15.98 18.38
N GLU A 147 -15.09 -16.36 17.64
CA GLU A 147 -15.10 -17.51 16.72
C GLU A 147 -15.28 -18.83 17.46
N ALA A 148 -14.65 -18.98 18.64
CA ALA A 148 -14.77 -20.17 19.48
C ALA A 148 -16.20 -20.39 20.01
N ALA A 149 -17.05 -19.36 20.06
CA ALA A 149 -18.46 -19.51 20.40
C ALA A 149 -19.24 -20.27 19.31
N GLY A 150 -18.73 -20.32 18.08
CA GLY A 150 -19.34 -21.03 16.95
C GLY A 150 -20.25 -20.16 16.07
N PRO A 151 -20.61 -20.65 14.88
CA PRO A 151 -21.37 -19.88 13.89
C PRO A 151 -22.81 -19.59 14.35
N ASP A 152 -23.44 -20.52 15.07
CA ASP A 152 -24.83 -20.42 15.53
C ASP A 152 -24.99 -19.70 16.87
N ALA A 153 -23.88 -19.21 17.46
CA ALA A 153 -23.92 -18.47 18.72
C ALA A 153 -24.69 -17.16 18.58
N SER A 154 -25.60 -16.93 19.51
CA SER A 154 -26.33 -15.69 19.71
C SER A 154 -25.39 -14.51 20.01
N THR A 155 -25.89 -13.29 19.83
CA THR A 155 -25.16 -12.07 20.21
C THR A 155 -24.76 -12.07 21.69
N GLU A 156 -25.62 -12.61 22.55
CA GLU A 156 -25.35 -12.69 23.99
C GLU A 156 -24.22 -13.67 24.32
N GLU A 157 -24.19 -14.83 23.69
CA GLU A 157 -23.09 -15.80 23.87
C GLU A 157 -21.75 -15.24 23.41
N ARG A 158 -21.72 -14.57 22.26
CA ARG A 158 -20.52 -13.89 21.75
C ARG A 158 -20.07 -12.77 22.69
N ALA A 159 -21.01 -11.98 23.21
CA ALA A 159 -20.70 -10.91 24.17
C ALA A 159 -20.16 -11.48 25.50
N ASN A 160 -20.68 -12.60 25.98
CA ASN A 160 -20.17 -13.29 27.16
C ASN A 160 -18.77 -13.83 26.91
N ALA A 161 -18.49 -14.44 25.76
CA ALA A 161 -17.14 -14.90 25.40
C ALA A 161 -16.11 -13.75 25.39
N VAL A 162 -16.50 -12.58 24.88
CA VAL A 162 -15.66 -11.36 24.96
C VAL A 162 -15.45 -10.92 26.40
N ARG A 163 -16.52 -10.88 27.21
CA ARG A 163 -16.44 -10.48 28.63
C ARG A 163 -15.50 -11.38 29.41
N ASP A 164 -15.63 -12.70 29.25
CA ASP A 164 -14.78 -13.68 29.91
C ASP A 164 -13.32 -13.53 29.48
N LYS A 165 -13.08 -13.28 28.18
CA LYS A 165 -11.73 -13.07 27.68
C LYS A 165 -11.09 -11.80 28.21
N VAL A 166 -11.85 -10.71 28.33
CA VAL A 166 -11.38 -9.46 28.93
C VAL A 166 -11.10 -9.66 30.42
N ALA A 167 -11.96 -10.37 31.16
CA ALA A 167 -11.74 -10.68 32.57
C ALA A 167 -10.46 -11.51 32.78
N ASP A 168 -10.23 -12.54 31.95
CA ASP A 168 -8.99 -13.31 31.91
C ASP A 168 -7.76 -12.41 31.70
N MET A 169 -7.81 -11.53 30.70
CA MET A 169 -6.72 -10.59 30.40
C MET A 169 -6.42 -9.61 31.53
N CYS A 170 -7.45 -9.18 32.26
CA CYS A 170 -7.30 -8.28 33.40
C CYS A 170 -6.86 -8.99 34.69
N THR A 171 -6.72 -10.32 34.69
CA THR A 171 -6.35 -11.07 35.89
C THR A 171 -4.95 -10.66 36.38
N GLY A 172 -4.86 -10.29 37.66
CA GLY A 172 -3.62 -9.86 38.29
C GLY A 172 -3.21 -8.42 37.95
N LEU A 173 -4.04 -7.65 37.23
CA LEU A 173 -3.83 -6.21 37.08
C LEU A 173 -4.10 -5.50 38.41
N GLY A 174 -3.08 -4.83 38.91
CA GLY A 174 -3.20 -3.79 39.93
C GLY A 174 -2.35 -2.62 39.49
N GLN A 175 -2.92 -1.72 38.68
CA GLN A 175 -2.22 -0.48 38.31
C GLN A 175 -1.93 0.27 39.61
N LYS A 176 -0.65 0.39 39.93
CA LYS A 176 -0.19 1.19 41.07
C LYS A 176 -0.09 2.63 40.59
N ASP A 177 -0.37 3.59 41.48
CA ASP A 177 -0.17 5.03 41.22
C ASP A 177 1.29 5.41 40.88
N THR A 178 2.20 4.43 40.84
CA THR A 178 3.63 4.56 40.57
C THR A 178 4.06 4.00 39.21
N ALA A 179 3.12 3.61 38.35
CA ALA A 179 3.47 3.11 37.01
C ALA A 179 4.20 4.20 36.21
N ARG A 180 5.15 3.78 35.39
CA ARG A 180 5.98 4.67 34.57
C ARG A 180 5.17 5.15 33.36
N ASN A 181 5.53 6.33 32.85
CA ASN A 181 4.94 6.90 31.63
C ASN A 181 3.40 7.03 31.62
N GLN A 182 2.76 7.19 32.79
CA GLN A 182 1.32 7.44 32.86
C GLN A 182 0.94 8.81 32.32
N ALA A 183 -0.24 8.89 31.73
CA ALA A 183 -0.86 10.13 31.29
C ALA A 183 -1.12 11.06 32.46
N THR A 184 -0.81 12.34 32.27
CA THR A 184 -1.09 13.40 33.25
C THR A 184 -2.30 14.25 32.84
N ALA A 185 -2.80 14.05 31.62
CA ALA A 185 -4.00 14.67 31.09
C ALA A 185 -5.01 13.60 30.65
N LEU A 186 -6.29 13.90 30.79
CA LEU A 186 -7.35 13.16 30.12
C LEU A 186 -7.58 13.76 28.75
N GLY A 187 -7.70 12.92 27.74
CA GLY A 187 -8.08 13.38 26.41
C GLY A 187 -9.51 13.90 26.36
N GLN A 188 -9.75 14.85 25.46
CA GLN A 188 -11.04 15.48 25.19
C GLN A 188 -11.24 15.58 23.68
N ILE A 189 -12.47 15.39 23.21
CA ILE A 189 -12.78 15.59 21.79
C ILE A 189 -12.48 17.06 21.43
N PRO A 190 -11.68 17.33 20.39
CA PRO A 190 -11.21 18.68 20.11
C PRO A 190 -12.36 19.54 19.57
N ALA A 191 -12.30 20.84 19.83
CA ALA A 191 -13.08 21.81 19.06
C ALA A 191 -12.49 21.95 17.65
N ALA A 192 -13.29 22.44 16.68
CA ALA A 192 -12.91 22.49 15.26
C ALA A 192 -11.50 23.05 15.01
N ILE A 193 -10.69 22.31 14.26
CA ILE A 193 -9.33 22.66 13.86
C ILE A 193 -9.41 23.40 12.51
N ASP A 194 -8.50 24.35 12.27
CA ASP A 194 -8.44 25.16 11.04
C ASP A 194 -7.89 24.33 9.86
N ASP A 195 -8.76 23.99 8.89
CA ASP A 195 -8.56 23.03 7.80
C ASP A 195 -7.52 23.44 6.71
N ALA A 196 -6.96 24.65 6.79
CA ALA A 196 -6.25 25.27 5.66
C ALA A 196 -4.83 24.72 5.40
N VAL A 197 -4.19 24.07 6.37
CA VAL A 197 -2.79 23.60 6.27
C VAL A 197 -2.70 22.20 5.65
N THR A 198 -3.63 21.30 5.99
CA THR A 198 -3.64 19.89 5.55
C THR A 198 -3.97 19.75 4.06
N LEU A 199 -4.86 20.60 3.53
CA LEU A 199 -5.29 20.55 2.12
C LEU A 199 -4.16 20.78 1.10
N LYS A 200 -3.15 21.61 1.43
CA LYS A 200 -2.04 21.93 0.52
C LYS A 200 -1.00 20.82 0.38
N ALA A 201 -0.86 19.95 1.38
CA ALA A 201 0.12 18.86 1.35
C ALA A 201 -0.32 17.71 0.42
N ASN A 202 -1.63 17.53 0.21
CA ASN A 202 -2.20 16.42 -0.55
C ASN A 202 -2.15 16.60 -2.07
N GLU A 203 -2.02 17.83 -2.58
CA GLU A 203 -2.03 18.09 -4.03
C GLU A 203 -0.86 17.42 -4.77
N LYS A 204 0.30 17.25 -4.12
CA LYS A 204 1.48 16.60 -4.73
C LYS A 204 1.33 15.08 -4.86
N LYS A 205 0.48 14.46 -4.04
CA LYS A 205 0.34 13.01 -3.90
C LYS A 205 -0.84 12.45 -4.70
N ARG A 206 -1.62 13.33 -5.34
CA ARG A 206 -2.88 13.01 -6.03
C ARG A 206 -2.86 13.46 -7.49
N PHE A 207 -3.63 12.77 -8.32
CA PHE A 207 -3.95 13.12 -9.69
C PHE A 207 -5.43 13.49 -9.76
N GLY A 208 -5.73 14.77 -9.55
CA GLY A 208 -7.11 15.21 -9.28
C GLY A 208 -7.64 14.52 -8.02
N ASN A 209 -8.71 13.75 -8.14
CA ASN A 209 -9.35 13.07 -7.00
C ASN A 209 -8.73 11.69 -6.67
N PHE A 210 -7.81 11.18 -7.48
CA PHE A 210 -7.28 9.81 -7.36
C PHE A 210 -5.83 9.78 -6.85
N GLY A 211 -5.42 8.69 -6.20
CA GLY A 211 -4.09 8.57 -5.60
C GLY A 211 -4.11 8.90 -4.12
N GLY A 212 -3.04 9.49 -3.61
CA GLY A 212 -2.83 9.70 -2.18
C GLY A 212 -1.99 8.59 -1.54
N GLN A 213 -1.98 8.54 -0.22
CA GLN A 213 -1.23 7.58 0.58
C GLN A 213 -2.11 6.98 1.69
N PHE A 214 -2.99 6.03 1.36
CA PHE A 214 -3.81 5.32 2.35
C PHE A 214 -3.04 4.13 2.93
N ILE A 215 -2.06 4.41 3.77
CA ILE A 215 -1.10 3.43 4.29
C ILE A 215 -1.17 3.30 5.81
N PRO A 216 -0.81 2.11 6.37
CA PRO A 216 -0.57 1.98 7.79
C PRO A 216 0.57 2.87 8.27
N GLU A 217 0.45 3.43 9.48
CA GLU A 217 1.48 4.31 10.05
C GLU A 217 2.86 3.65 10.13
N THR A 218 2.94 2.32 10.29
CA THR A 218 4.23 1.59 10.29
C THR A 218 5.05 1.81 9.00
N LEU A 219 4.38 2.10 7.88
CA LEU A 219 5.02 2.36 6.58
C LEU A 219 5.26 3.85 6.30
N SER A 220 4.74 4.78 7.11
CA SER A 220 4.78 6.23 6.81
C SER A 220 6.21 6.72 6.51
N GLU A 221 7.15 6.35 7.38
CA GLU A 221 8.55 6.74 7.25
C GLU A 221 9.25 6.11 6.04
N ALA A 222 8.90 4.87 5.70
CA ALA A 222 9.47 4.19 4.52
C ALA A 222 9.00 4.83 3.22
N PHE A 223 7.75 5.29 3.18
CA PHE A 223 7.22 6.05 2.06
C PHE A 223 7.85 7.44 1.95
N ARG A 224 8.12 8.11 3.07
CA ARG A 224 8.87 9.37 3.11
C ARG A 224 10.28 9.20 2.55
N GLU A 225 11.02 8.19 3.05
CA GLU A 225 12.37 7.84 2.58
C GLU A 225 12.37 7.56 1.06
N LEU A 226 11.38 6.78 0.59
CA LEU A 226 11.23 6.44 -0.82
C LEU A 226 10.92 7.66 -1.70
N GLU A 227 10.03 8.54 -1.24
CA GLU A 227 9.67 9.78 -1.94
C GLU A 227 10.88 10.72 -2.07
N GLU A 228 11.60 10.95 -0.96
CA GLU A 228 12.79 11.81 -0.95
C GLU A 228 13.92 11.26 -1.84
N ALA A 229 14.19 9.95 -1.75
CA ALA A 229 15.20 9.32 -2.58
C ALA A 229 14.82 9.40 -4.06
N TYR A 230 13.55 9.16 -4.39
CA TYR A 230 13.07 9.27 -5.75
C TYR A 230 13.18 10.70 -6.32
N ASP A 231 12.80 11.70 -5.52
CA ASP A 231 12.90 13.11 -5.89
C ASP A 231 14.34 13.55 -6.20
N GLN A 232 15.32 12.93 -5.53
CA GLN A 232 16.74 13.14 -5.81
C GLN A 232 17.18 12.41 -7.09
N ILE A 233 16.89 11.11 -7.22
CA ILE A 233 17.41 10.31 -8.35
C ILE A 233 16.78 10.68 -9.70
N LYS A 234 15.55 11.22 -9.71
CA LYS A 234 14.86 11.57 -10.96
C LYS A 234 15.53 12.73 -11.71
N VAL A 235 16.33 13.55 -11.01
CA VAL A 235 17.10 14.66 -11.60
C VAL A 235 18.62 14.43 -11.56
N ASP A 236 19.09 13.34 -10.96
CA ASP A 236 20.51 13.00 -10.87
C ASP A 236 21.07 12.53 -12.24
N PRO A 237 22.00 13.28 -12.87
CA PRO A 237 22.59 12.90 -14.14
C PRO A 237 23.30 11.55 -14.12
N GLU A 238 23.92 11.17 -12.99
CA GLU A 238 24.62 9.90 -12.85
C GLU A 238 23.63 8.73 -12.85
N PHE A 239 22.54 8.85 -12.09
CA PHE A 239 21.46 7.85 -12.08
C PHE A 239 20.82 7.71 -13.46
N ILE A 240 20.52 8.84 -14.12
CA ILE A 240 19.92 8.85 -15.46
C ILE A 240 20.83 8.14 -16.47
N ALA A 241 22.13 8.43 -16.45
CA ALA A 241 23.11 7.80 -17.33
C ALA A 241 23.25 6.29 -17.03
N GLU A 242 23.27 5.90 -15.75
CA GLU A 242 23.32 4.50 -15.33
C GLU A 242 22.09 3.73 -15.81
N LEU A 243 20.88 4.26 -15.59
CA LEU A 243 19.64 3.66 -16.04
C LEU A 243 19.58 3.55 -17.57
N ALA A 244 20.02 4.59 -18.29
CA ALA A 244 20.08 4.57 -19.75
C ALA A 244 21.02 3.47 -20.28
N ARG A 245 22.17 3.28 -19.63
CA ARG A 245 23.10 2.19 -19.96
C ARG A 245 22.44 0.83 -19.77
N TYR A 246 21.77 0.57 -18.65
CA TYR A 246 21.06 -0.70 -18.45
C TYR A 246 19.90 -0.90 -19.44
N ARG A 247 19.15 0.15 -19.77
CA ARG A 247 18.11 0.08 -20.81
C ARG A 247 18.67 -0.34 -22.16
N LYS A 248 19.84 0.18 -22.53
CA LYS A 248 20.51 -0.17 -23.79
C LYS A 248 21.13 -1.57 -23.74
N ASP A 249 22.02 -1.80 -22.79
CA ASP A 249 22.95 -2.93 -22.82
C ASP A 249 22.38 -4.21 -22.19
N PHE A 250 21.41 -4.08 -21.26
CA PHE A 250 20.82 -5.22 -20.56
C PHE A 250 19.37 -5.49 -20.96
N VAL A 251 18.54 -4.44 -21.02
CA VAL A 251 17.14 -4.58 -21.47
C VAL A 251 17.06 -4.81 -22.99
N GLY A 252 18.00 -4.23 -23.75
CA GLY A 252 18.04 -4.34 -25.21
C GLY A 252 17.22 -3.28 -25.95
N GLY A 253 16.99 -2.12 -25.32
CA GLY A 253 16.32 -0.99 -25.91
C GLY A 253 17.21 -0.12 -26.82
N PRO A 254 16.63 0.76 -27.66
CA PRO A 254 15.19 0.96 -27.84
C PRO A 254 14.51 -0.22 -28.53
N THR A 255 13.31 -0.61 -28.08
CA THR A 255 12.61 -1.73 -28.72
C THR A 255 12.06 -1.28 -30.08
N PRO A 256 11.98 -2.15 -31.11
CA PRO A 256 11.51 -1.74 -32.42
C PRO A 256 10.05 -1.25 -32.44
N LEU A 257 9.75 -0.31 -33.34
CA LEU A 257 8.38 0.02 -33.75
C LEU A 257 8.11 -0.61 -35.11
N HIS A 258 7.29 -1.67 -35.13
CA HIS A 258 7.08 -2.50 -36.30
C HIS A 258 5.76 -2.17 -37.00
N LYS A 259 5.80 -1.78 -38.28
CA LYS A 259 4.61 -1.66 -39.12
C LYS A 259 4.04 -3.05 -39.45
N ALA A 260 2.88 -3.38 -38.91
CA ALA A 260 2.23 -4.66 -39.12
C ALA A 260 1.37 -4.61 -40.40
N GLU A 261 1.98 -4.90 -41.55
CA GLU A 261 1.33 -4.76 -42.88
C GLU A 261 0.04 -5.60 -43.00
N ARG A 262 0.10 -6.89 -42.67
CA ARG A 262 -1.08 -7.78 -42.76
C ARG A 262 -2.22 -7.36 -41.82
N LEU A 263 -1.88 -6.82 -40.65
CA LEU A 263 -2.88 -6.34 -39.70
C LEU A 263 -3.49 -5.01 -40.15
N THR A 264 -2.68 -4.16 -40.81
CA THR A 264 -3.13 -2.93 -41.46
C THR A 264 -4.12 -3.24 -42.58
N GLU A 265 -3.81 -4.21 -43.45
CA GLU A 265 -4.73 -4.68 -44.49
C GLU A 265 -6.04 -5.20 -43.92
N LEU A 266 -5.95 -6.02 -42.86
CA LEU A 266 -7.13 -6.57 -42.19
C LEU A 266 -7.99 -5.49 -41.52
N ALA A 267 -7.37 -4.48 -40.92
CA ALA A 267 -8.07 -3.37 -40.28
C ALA A 267 -8.79 -2.47 -41.31
N GLY A 268 -8.32 -2.44 -42.56
CA GLY A 268 -9.01 -1.79 -43.69
C GLY A 268 -9.10 -0.26 -43.60
N GLY A 269 -8.41 0.38 -42.66
CA GLY A 269 -8.48 1.83 -42.47
C GLY A 269 -7.26 2.42 -41.76
N ALA A 270 -6.88 1.87 -40.61
CA ALA A 270 -5.72 2.37 -39.85
C ALA A 270 -4.42 1.67 -40.25
N THR A 271 -3.31 2.42 -40.29
CA THR A 271 -1.97 1.82 -40.32
C THR A 271 -1.57 1.40 -38.91
N ILE A 272 -1.31 0.11 -38.72
CA ILE A 272 -1.04 -0.45 -37.40
C ILE A 272 0.46 -0.60 -37.17
N TRP A 273 0.94 0.03 -36.09
CA TRP A 273 2.31 -0.06 -35.60
C TRP A 273 2.33 -0.77 -34.26
N LEU A 274 3.25 -1.70 -34.09
CA LEU A 274 3.43 -2.48 -32.87
C LEU A 274 4.72 -2.06 -32.18
N LYS A 275 4.62 -1.45 -31.00
CA LYS A 275 5.78 -1.21 -30.12
C LYS A 275 6.19 -2.53 -29.48
N ARG A 276 7.38 -3.02 -29.83
CA ARG A 276 7.81 -4.41 -29.59
C ARG A 276 8.41 -4.65 -28.20
N GLU A 277 7.69 -4.30 -27.15
CA GLU A 277 8.10 -4.60 -25.76
C GLU A 277 8.16 -6.10 -25.44
N ASP A 278 7.57 -6.94 -26.29
CA ASP A 278 7.75 -8.39 -26.27
C ASP A 278 9.20 -8.82 -26.53
N LEU A 279 10.00 -7.96 -27.19
CA LEU A 279 11.43 -8.18 -27.43
C LEU A 279 12.34 -7.64 -26.33
N ALA A 280 11.80 -6.87 -25.37
CA ALA A 280 12.58 -6.45 -24.21
C ALA A 280 13.06 -7.68 -23.45
N HIS A 281 14.25 -7.61 -22.85
CA HIS A 281 14.76 -8.72 -22.04
C HIS A 281 13.72 -9.14 -20.99
N THR A 282 13.61 -10.45 -20.75
CA THR A 282 12.54 -11.14 -19.99
C THR A 282 11.20 -11.33 -20.71
N GLY A 283 10.92 -10.58 -21.79
CA GLY A 283 9.80 -10.77 -22.71
C GLY A 283 8.58 -9.88 -22.46
N ALA A 284 8.72 -8.79 -21.70
CA ALA A 284 7.65 -7.82 -21.43
C ALA A 284 8.19 -6.47 -20.95
N HIS A 285 7.35 -5.43 -21.01
CA HIS A 285 7.64 -4.06 -20.54
C HIS A 285 7.98 -3.97 -19.04
N LYS A 286 7.70 -5.02 -18.25
CA LYS A 286 7.92 -5.03 -16.79
C LYS A 286 9.38 -4.79 -16.41
N ILE A 287 10.32 -5.18 -17.26
CA ILE A 287 11.76 -5.01 -17.02
C ILE A 287 12.17 -3.52 -16.90
N ASN A 288 11.49 -2.62 -17.61
CA ASN A 288 11.76 -1.17 -17.58
C ASN A 288 11.56 -0.59 -16.17
N ASN A 289 10.47 -1.00 -15.52
CA ASN A 289 10.18 -0.62 -14.14
C ASN A 289 11.11 -1.36 -13.15
N ALA A 290 11.32 -2.66 -13.36
CA ALA A 290 12.12 -3.48 -12.46
C ALA A 290 13.55 -2.96 -12.31
N ILE A 291 14.22 -2.61 -13.42
CA ILE A 291 15.58 -2.09 -13.35
C ILE A 291 15.66 -0.73 -12.66
N GLY A 292 14.72 0.18 -12.94
CA GLY A 292 14.68 1.51 -12.31
C GLY A 292 14.50 1.41 -10.79
N GLN A 293 13.55 0.59 -10.34
CA GLN A 293 13.31 0.40 -8.91
C GLN A 293 14.41 -0.39 -8.21
N ALA A 294 15.03 -1.38 -8.86
CA ALA A 294 16.14 -2.11 -8.25
C ALA A 294 17.38 -1.22 -8.07
N LEU A 295 17.64 -0.29 -9.00
CA LEU A 295 18.67 0.73 -8.83
C LEU A 295 18.32 1.71 -7.71
N LEU A 296 17.06 2.13 -7.60
CA LEU A 296 16.58 2.95 -6.47
C LEU A 296 16.76 2.22 -5.13
N ALA A 297 16.43 0.94 -5.04
CA ALA A 297 16.63 0.13 -3.84
C ALA A 297 18.12 0.07 -3.43
N LYS A 298 19.04 -0.02 -4.40
CA LYS A 298 20.48 0.07 -4.13
C LYS A 298 20.90 1.43 -3.59
N ARG A 299 20.34 2.53 -4.12
CA ARG A 299 20.59 3.88 -3.61
C ARG A 299 20.08 4.05 -2.17
N LEU A 300 18.95 3.42 -1.85
CA LEU A 300 18.39 3.33 -0.49
C LEU A 300 19.12 2.34 0.42
N GLY A 301 20.13 1.62 -0.07
CA GLY A 301 20.88 0.64 0.72
C GLY A 301 20.06 -0.58 1.16
N LYS A 302 18.96 -0.90 0.46
CA LYS A 302 18.10 -2.05 0.78
C LYS A 302 18.64 -3.31 0.09
N PRO A 303 19.20 -4.30 0.83
CA PRO A 303 19.77 -5.51 0.22
C PRO A 303 18.70 -6.49 -0.29
N ARG A 304 17.45 -6.35 0.16
CA ARG A 304 16.36 -7.28 -0.12
C ARG A 304 15.24 -6.62 -0.91
N ILE A 305 14.74 -7.34 -1.91
CA ILE A 305 13.59 -7.00 -2.73
C ILE A 305 12.46 -7.99 -2.47
N ILE A 306 11.25 -7.46 -2.31
CA ILE A 306 10.03 -8.23 -2.43
C ILE A 306 9.19 -7.72 -3.61
N ALA A 307 8.40 -8.61 -4.21
CA ALA A 307 7.43 -8.25 -5.25
C ALA A 307 6.22 -9.20 -5.23
N GLU A 308 5.10 -8.77 -5.79
CA GLU A 308 3.95 -9.62 -6.12
C GLU A 308 4.04 -10.11 -7.57
N THR A 309 3.29 -11.15 -7.94
CA THR A 309 3.01 -11.40 -9.36
C THR A 309 1.76 -12.25 -9.55
N GLY A 310 1.06 -12.04 -10.67
CA GLY A 310 -0.04 -12.89 -11.14
C GLY A 310 0.43 -13.75 -12.30
N ALA A 311 0.44 -13.21 -13.53
CA ALA A 311 0.90 -13.91 -14.72
C ALA A 311 2.39 -14.36 -14.68
N GLY A 312 3.19 -13.88 -13.73
CA GLY A 312 4.59 -14.26 -13.56
C GLY A 312 5.60 -13.29 -14.18
N GLN A 313 5.20 -12.45 -15.15
CA GLN A 313 6.14 -11.58 -15.87
C GLN A 313 6.82 -10.54 -14.97
N HIS A 314 6.09 -9.94 -14.02
CA HIS A 314 6.68 -9.00 -13.07
C HIS A 314 7.68 -9.69 -12.14
N GLY A 315 7.31 -10.86 -11.62
CA GLY A 315 8.19 -11.66 -10.78
C GLY A 315 9.46 -12.11 -11.50
N VAL A 316 9.35 -12.53 -12.77
CA VAL A 316 10.52 -12.87 -13.60
C VAL A 316 11.41 -11.65 -13.83
N ALA A 317 10.85 -10.50 -14.20
CA ALA A 317 11.63 -9.26 -14.38
C ALA A 317 12.36 -8.86 -13.10
N THR A 318 11.67 -8.92 -11.95
CA THR A 318 12.24 -8.63 -10.64
C THR A 318 13.37 -9.60 -10.28
N ALA A 319 13.15 -10.90 -10.43
CA ALA A 319 14.17 -11.92 -10.18
C ALA A 319 15.40 -11.73 -11.08
N THR A 320 15.20 -11.39 -12.36
CA THR A 320 16.30 -11.12 -13.30
C THR A 320 17.16 -9.94 -12.87
N VAL A 321 16.56 -8.80 -12.52
CA VAL A 321 17.35 -7.62 -12.10
C VAL A 321 18.00 -7.82 -10.74
N CYS A 322 17.35 -8.54 -9.81
CA CYS A 322 17.94 -8.84 -8.51
C CYS A 322 19.16 -9.75 -8.65
N ALA A 323 19.06 -10.80 -9.47
CA ALA A 323 20.18 -11.69 -9.76
C ALA A 323 21.37 -10.94 -10.39
N MET A 324 21.10 -10.01 -11.32
CA MET A 324 22.13 -9.18 -11.93
C MET A 324 22.79 -8.22 -10.93
N LEU A 325 22.02 -7.64 -10.03
CA LEU A 325 22.48 -6.60 -9.11
C LEU A 325 22.99 -7.11 -7.76
N GLY A 326 22.85 -8.41 -7.51
CA GLY A 326 23.24 -9.05 -6.24
C GLY A 326 22.30 -8.70 -5.08
N LEU A 327 20.99 -8.64 -5.35
CA LEU A 327 19.96 -8.38 -4.34
C LEU A 327 19.18 -9.67 -4.02
N ASP A 328 18.81 -9.85 -2.76
CA ASP A 328 17.93 -10.95 -2.35
C ASP A 328 16.52 -10.71 -2.90
N CYS A 329 15.90 -11.74 -3.48
CA CYS A 329 14.60 -11.59 -4.14
C CYS A 329 13.58 -12.59 -3.59
N THR A 330 12.46 -12.10 -3.06
CA THR A 330 11.29 -12.91 -2.70
C THR A 330 10.08 -12.45 -3.51
N VAL A 331 9.40 -13.38 -4.18
CA VAL A 331 8.22 -13.09 -5.00
C VAL A 331 7.00 -13.80 -4.42
N TYR A 332 5.98 -13.03 -4.08
CA TYR A 332 4.67 -13.52 -3.66
C TYR A 332 3.80 -13.76 -4.88
N MET A 333 3.17 -14.92 -4.97
CA MET A 333 2.33 -15.30 -6.10
C MET A 333 1.15 -16.13 -5.62
N GLY A 334 -0.06 -15.82 -6.08
CA GLY A 334 -1.25 -16.58 -5.70
C GLY A 334 -1.09 -18.06 -6.06
N ALA A 335 -1.49 -18.98 -5.18
CA ALA A 335 -1.28 -20.42 -5.42
C ALA A 335 -1.96 -20.92 -6.71
N VAL A 336 -3.11 -20.35 -7.09
CA VAL A 336 -3.78 -20.67 -8.36
C VAL A 336 -2.94 -20.19 -9.55
N ASP A 337 -2.34 -19.00 -9.43
CA ASP A 337 -1.48 -18.45 -10.47
C ASP A 337 -0.16 -19.21 -10.59
N CYS A 338 0.43 -19.66 -9.47
CA CYS A 338 1.60 -20.55 -9.46
C CYS A 338 1.36 -21.81 -10.29
N GLU A 339 0.20 -22.45 -10.10
CA GLU A 339 -0.17 -23.66 -10.84
C GLU A 339 -0.45 -23.38 -12.32
N ARG A 340 -1.08 -22.24 -12.64
CA ARG A 340 -1.36 -21.84 -14.03
C ARG A 340 -0.10 -21.39 -14.78
N GLN A 341 0.89 -20.84 -14.09
CA GLN A 341 2.09 -20.20 -14.66
C GLN A 341 3.39 -20.87 -14.21
N LYS A 342 3.40 -22.22 -14.11
CA LYS A 342 4.55 -23.02 -13.63
C LYS A 342 5.86 -22.69 -14.31
N LEU A 343 5.83 -22.36 -15.61
CA LEU A 343 7.04 -21.98 -16.35
C LEU A 343 7.68 -20.71 -15.79
N ASN A 344 6.88 -19.70 -15.42
CA ASN A 344 7.41 -18.47 -14.83
C ASN A 344 7.87 -18.70 -13.38
N VAL A 345 7.19 -19.55 -12.61
CA VAL A 345 7.69 -19.99 -11.28
C VAL A 345 9.05 -20.66 -11.39
N PHE A 346 9.21 -21.57 -12.35
CA PHE A 346 10.49 -22.23 -12.63
C PHE A 346 11.58 -21.22 -13.00
N ARG A 347 11.30 -20.28 -13.92
CA ARG A 347 12.25 -19.22 -14.31
C ARG A 347 12.71 -18.38 -13.12
N MET A 348 11.78 -17.96 -12.26
CA MET A 348 12.11 -17.18 -11.05
C MET A 348 13.04 -17.95 -10.11
N ASN A 349 12.74 -19.23 -9.84
CA ASN A 349 13.58 -20.08 -8.99
C ASN A 349 14.98 -20.31 -9.61
N THR A 350 15.08 -20.51 -10.93
CA THR A 350 16.38 -20.65 -11.62
C THR A 350 17.22 -19.38 -11.53
N LEU A 351 16.59 -18.20 -11.46
CA LEU A 351 17.24 -16.92 -11.24
C LEU A 351 17.62 -16.68 -9.76
N GLY A 352 17.33 -17.61 -8.86
CA GLY A 352 17.67 -17.53 -7.44
C GLY A 352 16.62 -16.82 -6.57
N ALA A 353 15.49 -16.39 -7.14
CA ALA A 353 14.42 -15.80 -6.35
C ALA A 353 13.63 -16.88 -5.58
N LYS A 354 13.21 -16.56 -4.35
CA LYS A 354 12.29 -17.39 -3.57
C LYS A 354 10.85 -17.07 -3.96
N VAL A 355 10.13 -18.02 -4.54
CA VAL A 355 8.70 -17.87 -4.83
C VAL A 355 7.87 -18.39 -3.66
N ILE A 356 6.97 -17.56 -3.11
CA ILE A 356 6.07 -17.89 -2.00
C ILE A 356 4.62 -18.00 -2.54
N PRO A 357 4.04 -19.20 -2.60
CA PRO A 357 2.63 -19.39 -2.96
C PRO A 357 1.69 -18.88 -1.87
N VAL A 358 0.83 -17.93 -2.20
CA VAL A 358 -0.18 -17.38 -1.27
C VAL A 358 -1.45 -18.24 -1.32
N GLN A 359 -1.82 -18.79 -0.16
CA GLN A 359 -2.93 -19.75 0.00
C GLN A 359 -4.24 -19.11 0.46
N ASP A 360 -4.17 -17.89 0.97
CA ASP A 360 -5.32 -17.17 1.51
C ASP A 360 -6.17 -16.53 0.41
N GLY A 361 -7.43 -16.25 0.75
CA GLY A 361 -8.37 -15.55 -0.12
C GLY A 361 -8.65 -16.30 -1.42
N GLN A 362 -8.64 -15.55 -2.53
CA GLN A 362 -8.89 -16.12 -3.87
C GLN A 362 -7.64 -16.78 -4.46
N ARG A 363 -6.49 -16.67 -3.81
CA ARG A 363 -5.20 -17.23 -4.21
C ARG A 363 -4.72 -16.70 -5.55
N THR A 364 -4.94 -15.41 -5.78
CA THR A 364 -4.58 -14.70 -7.02
C THR A 364 -3.71 -13.46 -6.72
N LEU A 365 -3.46 -12.62 -7.73
CA LEU A 365 -2.67 -11.39 -7.63
C LEU A 365 -3.06 -10.48 -6.44
N LYS A 366 -4.35 -10.30 -6.14
CA LYS A 366 -4.79 -9.46 -5.01
C LYS A 366 -4.22 -9.97 -3.69
N ASP A 367 -4.28 -11.28 -3.47
CA ASP A 367 -3.80 -11.91 -2.23
C ASP A 367 -2.27 -11.85 -2.16
N ALA A 368 -1.58 -11.99 -3.31
CA ALA A 368 -0.13 -11.80 -3.40
C ALA A 368 0.32 -10.38 -3.03
N ILE A 369 -0.42 -9.34 -3.44
CA ILE A 369 -0.15 -7.95 -3.05
C ILE A 369 -0.28 -7.79 -1.53
N ASN A 370 -1.35 -8.34 -0.95
CA ASN A 370 -1.57 -8.25 0.49
C ASN A 370 -0.40 -8.87 1.25
N GLU A 371 0.02 -10.10 0.90
CA GLU A 371 1.14 -10.76 1.59
C GLU A 371 2.49 -10.05 1.36
N ALA A 372 2.73 -9.50 0.17
CA ALA A 372 3.92 -8.67 -0.06
C ALA A 372 3.91 -7.41 0.83
N MET A 373 2.78 -6.72 0.97
CA MET A 373 2.66 -5.59 1.89
C MET A 373 2.88 -6.00 3.34
N ARG A 374 2.37 -7.16 3.77
CA ARG A 374 2.59 -7.69 5.13
C ARG A 374 4.06 -7.97 5.41
N ASP A 375 4.77 -8.58 4.46
CA ASP A 375 6.22 -8.76 4.55
C ASP A 375 6.91 -7.41 4.66
N TRP A 376 6.55 -6.46 3.80
CA TRP A 376 7.20 -5.15 3.79
C TRP A 376 7.08 -4.43 5.11
N VAL A 377 5.89 -4.41 5.71
CA VAL A 377 5.65 -3.86 7.05
C VAL A 377 6.65 -4.44 8.04
N THR A 378 6.80 -5.77 8.04
CA THR A 378 7.68 -6.52 8.94
C THR A 378 9.17 -6.24 8.74
N ASN A 379 9.60 -6.08 7.48
CA ASN A 379 11.00 -6.00 7.08
C ASN A 379 11.36 -4.63 6.48
N VAL A 380 10.65 -3.58 6.86
CA VAL A 380 10.71 -2.26 6.20
C VAL A 380 12.11 -1.62 6.20
N ARG A 381 12.96 -1.98 7.18
CA ARG A 381 14.30 -1.41 7.35
C ARG A 381 15.28 -1.85 6.26
N ASP A 382 15.23 -3.12 5.83
CA ASP A 382 16.19 -3.73 4.90
C ASP A 382 15.58 -4.12 3.54
N THR A 383 14.26 -3.99 3.40
CA THR A 383 13.51 -4.47 2.25
C THR A 383 12.89 -3.32 1.46
N HIS A 384 13.08 -3.34 0.13
CA HIS A 384 12.32 -2.51 -0.81
C HIS A 384 11.20 -3.33 -1.45
N TYR A 385 9.98 -2.78 -1.45
CA TYR A 385 8.86 -3.36 -2.18
C TYR A 385 8.87 -2.87 -3.64
N LEU A 386 9.21 -3.79 -4.55
CA LEU A 386 9.24 -3.51 -5.98
C LEU A 386 7.86 -3.78 -6.59
N ILE A 387 7.01 -2.76 -6.55
CA ILE A 387 5.64 -2.83 -7.08
C ILE A 387 5.61 -3.02 -8.60
N GLY A 388 4.68 -3.84 -9.09
CA GLY A 388 4.65 -4.27 -10.48
C GLY A 388 3.86 -3.42 -11.45
N SER A 389 3.10 -2.43 -10.98
CA SER A 389 2.27 -1.60 -11.85
C SER A 389 2.06 -0.19 -11.30
N ALA A 390 1.51 0.71 -12.12
CA ALA A 390 1.21 2.09 -11.77
C ALA A 390 -0.06 2.17 -10.90
N VAL A 391 0.02 1.58 -9.71
CA VAL A 391 -1.03 1.44 -8.70
C VAL A 391 -0.41 1.63 -7.32
N GLY A 392 -1.25 1.61 -6.28
CA GLY A 392 -0.82 1.74 -4.90
C GLY A 392 -0.55 3.20 -4.49
N PRO A 393 -0.13 3.39 -3.24
CA PRO A 393 0.09 4.72 -2.67
C PRO A 393 1.21 5.46 -3.40
N HIS A 394 1.10 6.79 -3.48
CA HIS A 394 2.23 7.65 -3.84
C HIS A 394 3.47 7.27 -3.00
N PRO A 395 4.71 7.27 -3.54
CA PRO A 395 5.10 7.70 -4.88
C PRO A 395 5.06 6.62 -5.96
N PHE A 396 4.55 5.41 -5.68
CA PHE A 396 4.64 4.29 -6.61
C PHE A 396 4.03 4.54 -8.00
N PRO A 397 2.81 5.10 -8.15
CA PRO A 397 2.26 5.41 -9.47
C PRO A 397 3.16 6.32 -10.30
N THR A 398 3.76 7.34 -9.67
CA THR A 398 4.70 8.28 -10.29
C THR A 398 6.00 7.58 -10.71
N ILE A 399 6.61 6.81 -9.80
CA ILE A 399 7.85 6.07 -10.05
C ILE A 399 7.67 5.11 -11.24
N VAL A 400 6.61 4.30 -11.21
CA VAL A 400 6.36 3.30 -12.25
C VAL A 400 6.09 3.96 -13.58
N ARG A 401 5.28 5.03 -13.62
CA ARG A 401 5.04 5.81 -14.83
C ARG A 401 6.35 6.30 -15.44
N ASP A 402 7.20 6.93 -14.64
CA ASP A 402 8.40 7.59 -15.14
C ASP A 402 9.43 6.57 -15.65
N PHE A 403 9.56 5.42 -14.98
CA PHE A 403 10.41 4.33 -15.48
C PHE A 403 9.84 3.63 -16.72
N GLN A 404 8.52 3.58 -16.87
CA GLN A 404 7.86 3.05 -18.07
C GLN A 404 7.78 4.06 -19.22
N SER A 405 7.93 5.36 -18.96
CA SER A 405 7.80 6.45 -19.95
C SER A 405 8.76 6.36 -21.13
N ILE A 406 9.81 5.54 -21.01
CA ILE A 406 10.73 5.25 -22.10
C ILE A 406 10.00 4.68 -23.32
N MET A 407 8.94 3.89 -23.13
CA MET A 407 8.15 3.34 -24.24
C MET A 407 7.55 4.46 -25.10
N GLY A 408 6.85 5.41 -24.50
CA GLY A 408 6.24 6.53 -25.24
C GLY A 408 7.28 7.45 -25.88
N LYS A 409 8.43 7.66 -25.22
CA LYS A 409 9.54 8.46 -25.78
C LYS A 409 10.08 7.81 -27.06
N GLU A 410 10.34 6.51 -27.01
CA GLU A 410 10.79 5.75 -28.16
C GLU A 410 9.72 5.69 -29.26
N ILE A 411 8.43 5.50 -28.92
CA ILE A 411 7.33 5.55 -29.91
C ILE A 411 7.32 6.90 -30.64
N ARG A 412 7.45 8.01 -29.90
CA ARG A 412 7.46 9.36 -30.49
C ARG A 412 8.61 9.51 -31.48
N GLU A 413 9.83 9.20 -31.05
CA GLU A 413 11.04 9.31 -31.88
C GLU A 413 10.91 8.43 -33.13
N GLN A 414 10.52 7.17 -32.95
CA GLN A 414 10.39 6.20 -34.04
C GLN A 414 9.27 6.56 -35.03
N MET A 415 8.14 7.10 -34.57
CA MET A 415 7.05 7.57 -35.45
C MET A 415 7.46 8.78 -36.28
N LEU A 416 8.17 9.74 -35.68
CA LEU A 416 8.71 10.89 -36.41
C LEU A 416 9.74 10.47 -37.45
N GLU A 417 10.63 9.53 -37.11
CA GLU A 417 11.63 9.00 -38.04
C GLU A 417 11.01 8.21 -39.20
N THR A 418 10.07 7.30 -38.90
CA THR A 418 9.56 6.34 -39.90
C THR A 418 8.35 6.85 -40.68
N ALA A 419 7.50 7.67 -40.07
CA ALA A 419 6.25 8.16 -40.66
C ALA A 419 6.21 9.69 -40.86
N GLY A 420 7.22 10.43 -40.37
CA GLY A 420 7.29 11.89 -40.50
C GLY A 420 6.24 12.65 -39.70
N LYS A 421 5.50 11.97 -38.82
CA LYS A 421 4.42 12.54 -38.00
C LYS A 421 4.22 11.78 -36.69
N LEU A 422 3.54 12.39 -35.73
CA LEU A 422 3.03 11.72 -34.54
C LEU A 422 1.91 10.72 -34.90
N PRO A 423 1.66 9.69 -34.07
CA PRO A 423 0.55 8.77 -34.29
C PRO A 423 -0.79 9.48 -34.10
N ASP A 424 -1.80 9.08 -34.88
CA ASP A 424 -3.16 9.59 -34.72
C ASP A 424 -3.82 9.06 -33.41
N GLY A 425 -3.30 7.96 -32.87
CA GLY A 425 -3.61 7.49 -31.53
C GLY A 425 -2.68 6.38 -31.04
N VAL A 426 -2.62 6.21 -29.71
CA VAL A 426 -1.86 5.18 -29.01
C VAL A 426 -2.84 4.30 -28.25
N VAL A 427 -2.75 2.99 -28.44
CA VAL A 427 -3.64 2.00 -27.81
C VAL A 427 -2.82 1.08 -26.92
N ALA A 428 -3.29 0.86 -25.69
CA ALA A 428 -2.61 0.01 -24.72
C ALA A 428 -3.60 -0.70 -23.78
N CYS A 429 -3.25 -1.89 -23.31
CA CYS A 429 -4.11 -2.62 -22.38
C CYS A 429 -3.98 -2.09 -20.94
N VAL A 430 -5.08 -2.07 -20.20
CA VAL A 430 -5.14 -1.54 -18.83
C VAL A 430 -5.52 -2.66 -17.87
N GLY A 431 -4.50 -3.24 -17.25
CA GLY A 431 -4.65 -3.92 -15.96
C GLY A 431 -4.44 -2.89 -14.85
N GLY A 432 -3.30 -2.95 -14.14
CA GLY A 432 -2.86 -1.84 -13.28
C GLY A 432 -2.23 -0.65 -14.01
N GLY A 433 -2.44 -0.49 -15.33
CA GLY A 433 -2.04 0.72 -16.08
C GLY A 433 -0.56 0.94 -16.44
N SER A 434 0.42 0.17 -15.95
CA SER A 434 1.86 0.48 -16.15
C SER A 434 2.32 0.59 -17.62
N ASN A 435 1.90 -0.33 -18.50
CA ASN A 435 2.27 -0.24 -19.92
C ASN A 435 1.59 0.95 -20.60
N ALA A 436 0.29 1.13 -20.31
CA ALA A 436 -0.52 2.18 -20.88
C ALA A 436 0.03 3.55 -20.50
N ILE A 437 0.24 3.83 -19.22
CA ILE A 437 0.77 5.13 -18.80
C ILE A 437 2.20 5.35 -19.29
N GLY A 438 3.04 4.32 -19.40
CA GLY A 438 4.38 4.44 -19.98
C GLY A 438 4.37 4.79 -21.48
N ALA A 439 3.38 4.27 -22.22
CA ALA A 439 3.18 4.61 -23.63
C ALA A 439 2.52 5.99 -23.80
N PHE A 440 1.58 6.35 -22.92
CA PHE A 440 0.75 7.55 -23.05
C PHE A 440 1.42 8.81 -22.51
N TYR A 441 2.16 8.72 -21.41
CA TYR A 441 2.65 9.89 -20.68
C TYR A 441 3.43 10.88 -21.55
N PRO A 442 4.32 10.44 -22.47
CA PRO A 442 5.01 11.35 -23.36
C PRO A 442 4.13 12.08 -24.38
N PHE A 443 2.84 11.74 -24.51
CA PHE A 443 1.89 12.33 -25.46
C PHE A 443 0.76 13.13 -24.79
N ILE A 444 0.74 13.28 -23.46
CA ILE A 444 -0.43 13.87 -22.75
C ILE A 444 -0.72 15.32 -23.13
N GLU A 445 0.31 16.07 -23.56
CA GLU A 445 0.19 17.46 -24.02
C GLU A 445 -0.06 17.56 -25.54
N ASP A 446 0.01 16.46 -26.30
CA ASP A 446 -0.28 16.47 -27.74
C ASP A 446 -1.76 16.21 -27.98
N GLU A 447 -2.59 17.27 -28.00
CA GLU A 447 -4.04 17.16 -28.23
C GLU A 447 -4.42 16.42 -29.53
N SER A 448 -3.52 16.37 -30.51
CA SER A 448 -3.71 15.61 -31.76
C SER A 448 -3.62 14.10 -31.60
N VAL A 449 -3.02 13.60 -30.52
CA VAL A 449 -2.78 12.17 -30.29
C VAL A 449 -3.84 11.61 -29.35
N LYS A 450 -4.69 10.72 -29.85
CA LYS A 450 -5.73 10.09 -29.02
C LYS A 450 -5.17 8.94 -28.19
N LEU A 451 -5.52 8.87 -26.91
CA LEU A 451 -5.03 7.84 -25.98
C LEU A 451 -6.15 6.86 -25.64
N TYR A 452 -5.98 5.58 -25.97
CA TYR A 452 -7.00 4.54 -25.81
C TYR A 452 -6.54 3.42 -24.87
N GLY A 453 -7.10 3.40 -23.66
CA GLY A 453 -6.93 2.30 -22.71
C GLY A 453 -7.96 1.19 -22.94
N VAL A 454 -7.52 -0.07 -22.97
CA VAL A 454 -8.40 -1.23 -23.19
C VAL A 454 -8.39 -2.15 -21.96
N GLU A 455 -9.53 -2.25 -21.27
CA GLU A 455 -9.71 -3.13 -20.11
C GLU A 455 -10.19 -4.53 -20.51
N ALA A 456 -10.00 -5.52 -19.64
CA ALA A 456 -10.44 -6.89 -19.91
C ALA A 456 -11.93 -7.08 -19.60
N ALA A 457 -12.75 -7.25 -20.64
CA ALA A 457 -14.18 -7.52 -20.52
C ALA A 457 -14.52 -8.95 -20.04
N GLY A 458 -13.53 -9.85 -19.93
CA GLY A 458 -13.73 -11.23 -19.48
C GLY A 458 -14.79 -11.97 -20.29
N HIS A 459 -15.81 -12.51 -19.61
CA HIS A 459 -16.94 -13.18 -20.26
C HIS A 459 -18.04 -12.23 -20.77
N GLY A 460 -17.88 -10.92 -20.54
CA GLY A 460 -18.80 -9.87 -20.93
C GLY A 460 -18.95 -8.83 -19.81
N ILE A 461 -19.06 -7.55 -20.18
CA ILE A 461 -19.21 -6.45 -19.19
C ILE A 461 -20.56 -6.46 -18.46
N ASP A 462 -21.51 -7.25 -18.94
CA ASP A 462 -22.85 -7.41 -18.36
C ASP A 462 -23.00 -8.76 -17.63
N VAL A 463 -21.91 -9.53 -17.51
CA VAL A 463 -21.86 -10.76 -16.71
C VAL A 463 -21.24 -10.42 -15.36
N ASP A 464 -22.05 -10.49 -14.32
CA ASP A 464 -21.64 -10.16 -12.95
C ASP A 464 -20.40 -10.93 -12.53
N GLU A 465 -19.45 -10.21 -11.93
CA GLU A 465 -18.20 -10.72 -11.35
C GLU A 465 -17.30 -11.52 -12.31
N GLN A 466 -17.48 -11.40 -13.64
CA GLN A 466 -16.71 -12.15 -14.64
C GLN A 466 -15.96 -11.25 -15.65
N HIS A 467 -15.59 -10.04 -15.20
CA HIS A 467 -14.76 -9.10 -15.95
C HIS A 467 -13.77 -8.36 -15.05
N CYS A 468 -12.80 -7.66 -15.66
CA CYS A 468 -11.86 -6.76 -14.97
C CYS A 468 -11.89 -5.34 -15.58
N ALA A 469 -13.08 -4.89 -16.02
CA ALA A 469 -13.32 -3.56 -16.57
C ALA A 469 -13.58 -2.51 -15.47
N THR A 470 -12.55 -2.23 -14.67
CA THR A 470 -12.62 -1.41 -13.45
C THR A 470 -13.04 0.03 -13.72
N LEU A 471 -12.47 0.70 -14.72
CA LEU A 471 -12.82 2.08 -15.08
C LEU A 471 -14.20 2.17 -15.75
N THR A 472 -14.63 1.09 -16.41
CA THR A 472 -15.92 1.04 -17.11
C THR A 472 -17.11 0.79 -16.17
N LYS A 473 -16.95 -0.09 -15.16
CA LYS A 473 -18.06 -0.57 -14.30
C LYS A 473 -17.84 -0.34 -12.80
N GLY A 474 -16.63 -0.02 -12.38
CA GLY A 474 -16.29 0.19 -10.98
C GLY A 474 -16.77 1.55 -10.46
N THR A 475 -16.53 1.76 -9.17
CA THR A 475 -16.80 3.03 -8.48
C THR A 475 -15.53 3.50 -7.77
N PRO A 476 -15.39 4.82 -7.52
CA PRO A 476 -14.31 5.34 -6.69
C PRO A 476 -14.31 4.70 -5.30
N GLY A 477 -13.12 4.40 -4.78
CA GLY A 477 -12.89 3.82 -3.46
C GLY A 477 -11.40 3.75 -3.18
N VAL A 478 -11.06 3.34 -1.96
CA VAL A 478 -9.67 3.16 -1.53
C VAL A 478 -9.31 1.68 -1.56
N LEU A 479 -8.25 1.34 -2.27
CA LEU A 479 -7.79 -0.05 -2.38
C LEU A 479 -6.28 -0.09 -2.56
N GLN A 480 -5.61 -0.93 -1.76
CA GLN A 480 -4.16 -1.15 -1.85
C GLN A 480 -3.34 0.16 -1.71
N GLY A 481 -3.89 1.13 -0.97
CA GLY A 481 -3.23 2.35 -0.54
C GLY A 481 -3.46 3.60 -1.40
N ALA A 482 -4.37 3.56 -2.37
CA ALA A 482 -4.75 4.70 -3.20
C ALA A 482 -6.25 4.72 -3.53
#